data_AF-A0A372NYS1-F1
#
_entry.id   AF-A0A372NYS1-F1
#
_cell.length_a   1.000
_cell.length_b   1.000
_cell.length_c   1.000
_cell.angle_alpha   90.00
_cell.angle_beta   90.00
_cell.angle_gamma   90.00
#
_symmetry.space_group_name_H-M   'P 1'
#
loop_
_entity.id
_entity.type
_entity.pdbx_description
1 polymer ?
#
loop_
_entity_poly.entity_id
_entity_poly.type
_entity_poly.pdbx_seq_one_letter_code
_entity_poly.pdbx_strand_id
1 'polypeptide(L)'
;MRSKLLCLILLSFSVALFSCKKDKDDSLSSVKKNIIGTWEVQSVTEVRYDASGKQVDTRDLGVNPGTQVRFIDQTTVNDGSIDKDYPYSLNETEGKATLTIDNQTYNIRITNGTMTWALEAEVINDSYSKSVITYQFKKV
;
A
#
# COMPACT_ATOMS: atom_id res chain seq x y z
N MET A 1 -22.45 -62.81 -0.15
CA MET A 1 -21.30 -62.13 -0.82
C MET A 1 -21.72 -60.73 -1.24
N ARG A 2 -20.83 -59.74 -1.09
CA ARG A 2 -20.93 -58.34 -1.58
C ARG A 2 -21.93 -57.42 -0.87
N SER A 3 -21.66 -57.09 0.39
CA SER A 3 -22.05 -55.77 0.94
C SER A 3 -20.91 -55.28 1.82
N LYS A 4 -19.78 -54.93 1.18
CA LYS A 4 -18.60 -54.32 1.80
C LYS A 4 -18.20 -53.04 1.06
N LEU A 5 -19.17 -52.33 0.48
CA LEU A 5 -18.88 -51.20 -0.41
C LEU A 5 -19.57 -49.88 -0.03
N LEU A 6 -20.18 -49.79 1.17
CA LEU A 6 -20.95 -48.60 1.57
C LEU A 6 -20.38 -47.83 2.76
N CYS A 7 -19.31 -48.31 3.41
CA CYS A 7 -18.67 -47.60 4.52
C CYS A 7 -17.42 -46.78 4.12
N LEU A 8 -17.07 -46.72 2.83
CA LEU A 8 -15.86 -46.04 2.34
C LEU A 8 -16.11 -44.69 1.66
N ILE A 9 -17.30 -44.10 1.81
CA ILE A 9 -17.63 -42.77 1.27
C ILE A 9 -17.60 -41.69 2.37
N LEU A 10 -17.40 -42.07 3.64
CA LEU A 10 -17.37 -41.16 4.80
C LEU A 10 -15.97 -40.59 5.13
N LEU A 11 -14.97 -40.75 4.25
CA LEU A 11 -13.56 -40.45 4.55
C LEU A 11 -12.83 -39.61 3.49
N SER A 12 -13.58 -38.80 2.72
CA SER A 12 -12.98 -37.93 1.69
C SER A 12 -13.62 -36.53 1.63
N PHE A 13 -13.98 -35.97 2.78
CA PHE A 13 -14.15 -34.51 2.95
C PHE A 13 -12.94 -33.92 3.68
N SER A 14 -11.74 -34.31 3.23
CA SER A 14 -10.46 -33.69 3.59
C SER A 14 -9.96 -32.90 2.39
N VAL A 15 -10.74 -31.93 1.90
CA VAL A 15 -10.24 -31.02 0.86
C VAL A 15 -10.62 -29.60 1.22
N ALA A 16 -9.56 -28.82 1.45
CA ALA A 16 -9.54 -27.38 1.47
C ALA A 16 -10.39 -26.72 2.57
N LEU A 17 -9.91 -26.81 3.82
CA LEU A 17 -9.92 -25.60 4.63
C LEU A 17 -9.21 -24.53 3.81
N PHE A 18 -10.02 -23.59 3.33
CA PHE A 18 -9.62 -22.36 2.68
C PHE A 18 -8.46 -21.77 3.47
N SER A 19 -7.23 -22.05 3.02
CA SER A 19 -6.13 -21.13 3.22
C SER A 19 -6.53 -19.91 2.41
N CYS A 20 -7.30 -19.02 3.03
CA CYS A 20 -7.15 -17.61 2.77
C CYS A 20 -5.69 -17.30 3.05
N LYS A 21 -4.82 -17.54 2.05
CA LYS A 21 -3.63 -16.73 1.89
C LYS A 21 -4.19 -15.32 1.73
N LYS A 22 -4.33 -14.62 2.85
CA LYS A 22 -4.35 -13.18 2.86
C LYS A 22 -3.03 -12.81 2.22
N ASP A 23 -3.07 -12.51 0.93
CA ASP A 23 -1.90 -12.13 0.16
C ASP A 23 -1.16 -11.07 0.97
N LYS A 24 0.04 -11.43 1.47
CA LYS A 24 0.86 -10.62 2.36
C LYS A 24 1.62 -9.54 1.57
N ASP A 25 1.03 -9.07 0.47
CA ASP A 25 1.64 -8.08 -0.42
C ASP A 25 1.86 -6.75 0.32
N ASP A 26 1.09 -6.50 1.38
CA ASP A 26 1.14 -5.28 2.20
C ASP A 26 2.09 -5.41 3.41
N SER A 27 2.75 -6.56 3.57
CA SER A 27 3.65 -6.77 4.71
C SER A 27 4.94 -5.95 4.58
N LEU A 28 5.47 -5.47 5.72
CA LEU A 28 6.75 -4.77 5.79
C LEU A 28 7.88 -5.55 5.10
N SER A 29 7.88 -6.88 5.24
CA SER A 29 8.87 -7.76 4.60
C SER A 29 8.79 -7.76 3.07
N SER A 30 7.59 -7.63 2.50
CA SER A 30 7.37 -7.52 1.06
C SER A 30 7.86 -6.16 0.56
N VAL A 31 7.49 -5.08 1.26
CA VAL A 31 7.92 -3.71 0.91
C VAL A 31 9.44 -3.60 0.91
N LYS A 32 10.13 -4.04 1.98
CA LYS A 32 11.60 -4.00 2.08
C LYS A 32 12.32 -4.70 0.92
N LYS A 33 11.76 -5.78 0.39
CA LYS A 33 12.34 -6.52 -0.75
C LYS A 33 12.17 -5.81 -2.09
N ASN A 34 11.10 -5.04 -2.25
CA ASN A 34 10.67 -4.54 -3.56
C ASN A 34 10.89 -3.03 -3.74
N ILE A 35 11.05 -2.27 -2.66
CA ILE A 35 11.11 -0.80 -2.65
C ILE A 35 12.30 -0.22 -3.43
N ILE A 36 13.45 -0.89 -3.43
CA ILE A 36 14.68 -0.40 -4.08
C ILE A 36 14.47 -0.26 -5.59
N GLY A 37 14.85 0.89 -6.13
CA GLY A 37 14.73 1.24 -7.55
C GLY A 37 14.16 2.64 -7.77
N THR A 38 13.94 2.96 -9.04
CA THR A 38 13.33 4.21 -9.50
C THR A 38 11.84 4.01 -9.73
N TRP A 39 11.05 4.97 -9.26
CA TRP A 39 9.60 4.95 -9.28
C TRP A 39 9.10 6.27 -9.85
N GLU A 40 8.35 6.20 -10.94
CA GLU A 40 7.75 7.39 -11.56
C GLU A 40 6.33 7.58 -11.02
N VAL A 41 6.04 8.80 -10.56
CA VAL A 41 4.70 9.18 -10.10
C VAL A 41 3.74 9.14 -11.30
N GLN A 42 2.66 8.38 -11.18
CA GLN A 42 1.63 8.23 -12.20
C GLN A 42 0.41 9.10 -11.92
N SER A 43 0.02 9.21 -10.64
CA SER A 43 -1.14 10.00 -10.22
C SER A 43 -1.05 10.40 -8.76
N VAL A 44 -1.72 11.51 -8.42
CA VAL A 44 -1.94 11.94 -7.04
C VAL A 44 -3.41 12.26 -6.88
N THR A 45 -4.09 11.55 -5.98
CA THR A 45 -5.53 11.70 -5.76
C THR A 45 -5.80 12.03 -4.30
N GLU A 46 -6.68 13.00 -4.05
CA GLU A 46 -7.21 13.29 -2.73
C GLU A 46 -8.65 12.79 -2.62
N VAL A 47 -8.94 11.97 -1.62
CA VAL A 47 -10.31 11.57 -1.26
C VAL A 47 -10.68 12.19 0.08
N ARG A 48 -11.82 12.87 0.14
CA ARG A 48 -12.30 13.54 1.37
C ARG A 48 -13.52 12.83 1.93
N TYR A 49 -13.57 12.76 3.26
CA TYR A 49 -14.61 12.06 4.00
C TYR A 49 -15.28 12.98 5.02
N ASP A 50 -16.60 12.85 5.18
CA ASP A 50 -17.33 13.51 6.26
C ASP A 50 -17.11 12.81 7.62
N ALA A 51 -17.67 13.39 8.68
CA ALA A 51 -17.55 12.88 10.05
C ALA A 51 -18.11 11.46 10.24
N SER A 52 -18.98 10.98 9.35
CA SER A 52 -19.49 9.61 9.37
C SER A 52 -18.56 8.61 8.65
N GLY A 53 -17.49 9.11 8.02
CA GLY A 53 -16.58 8.33 7.20
C GLY A 53 -17.08 8.13 5.76
N LYS A 54 -18.13 8.84 5.33
CA LYS A 54 -18.64 8.76 3.96
C LYS A 54 -17.76 9.64 3.06
N GLN A 55 -17.35 9.08 1.91
CA GLN A 55 -16.67 9.84 0.88
C GLN A 55 -17.60 10.93 0.32
N VAL A 56 -17.11 12.17 0.34
CA VAL A 56 -17.87 13.35 -0.13
C VAL A 56 -17.24 14.00 -1.37
N ASP A 57 -15.95 13.77 -1.61
CA ASP A 57 -15.25 14.38 -2.72
C ASP A 57 -14.04 13.55 -3.16
N THR A 58 -13.64 13.68 -4.41
CA THR A 58 -12.43 13.08 -4.98
C THR A 58 -11.85 13.99 -6.02
N ARG A 59 -10.57 14.32 -5.87
CA ARG A 59 -9.85 15.24 -6.75
C ARG A 59 -8.56 14.61 -7.22
N ASP A 60 -8.27 14.78 -8.51
CA ASP A 60 -6.93 14.62 -9.04
C ASP A 60 -6.14 15.90 -8.71
N LEU A 61 -4.99 15.76 -8.06
CA LEU A 61 -4.10 16.88 -7.73
C LEU A 61 -3.09 17.18 -8.84
N GLY A 62 -3.07 16.36 -9.90
CA GLY A 62 -2.13 16.45 -11.00
C GLY A 62 -0.74 15.94 -10.63
N VAL A 63 0.05 15.64 -11.65
CA VAL A 63 1.44 15.21 -11.53
C VAL A 63 2.26 15.92 -12.61
N ASN A 64 3.44 16.42 -12.24
CA ASN A 64 4.42 16.86 -13.22
C ASN A 64 4.99 15.61 -13.93
N PRO A 65 4.83 15.46 -15.26
CA PRO A 65 5.31 14.28 -15.97
C PRO A 65 6.80 14.02 -15.75
N GLY A 66 7.17 12.75 -15.57
CA GLY A 66 8.57 12.36 -15.33
C GLY A 66 9.07 12.64 -13.90
N THR A 67 8.20 13.02 -12.96
CA THR A 67 8.56 13.10 -11.54
C THR A 67 8.92 11.69 -11.04
N GLN A 68 10.16 11.52 -10.57
CA GLN A 68 10.70 10.24 -10.13
C GLN A 68 11.19 10.30 -8.69
N VAL A 69 10.97 9.20 -7.96
CA VAL A 69 11.54 8.93 -6.66
C VAL A 69 12.47 7.74 -6.79
N ARG A 70 13.70 7.84 -6.27
CA ARG A 70 14.68 6.77 -6.32
C ARG A 70 15.07 6.32 -4.91
N PHE A 71 14.70 5.09 -4.56
CA PHE A 71 15.21 4.42 -3.37
C PHE A 71 16.56 3.79 -3.70
N ILE A 72 17.63 4.39 -3.18
CA ILE A 72 19.02 4.04 -3.51
C ILE A 72 19.45 2.79 -2.73
N ASP A 73 19.16 2.80 -1.43
CA ASP A 73 19.46 1.70 -0.51
C ASP A 73 18.36 1.58 0.55
N GLN A 74 18.61 0.82 1.62
CA GLN A 74 17.63 0.54 2.68
C GLN A 74 17.26 1.75 3.55
N THR A 75 17.99 2.84 3.44
CA THR A 75 17.88 4.03 4.28
C THR A 75 17.87 5.34 3.51
N THR A 76 18.24 5.33 2.23
CA THR A 76 18.43 6.54 1.42
C THR A 76 17.44 6.62 0.26
N VAL A 77 16.75 7.75 0.13
CA VAL A 77 15.83 8.05 -0.96
C VAL A 77 16.14 9.41 -1.57
N ASN A 78 15.99 9.54 -2.88
CA ASN A 78 16.04 10.80 -3.61
C ASN A 78 14.65 11.10 -4.16
N ASP A 79 14.08 12.26 -3.84
CA ASP A 79 12.70 12.63 -4.19
C ASP A 79 12.58 13.35 -5.55
N GLY A 80 13.68 13.45 -6.30
CA GLY A 80 13.73 14.06 -7.61
C GLY A 80 13.66 15.59 -7.61
N SER A 81 13.57 16.25 -6.45
CA SER A 81 13.36 17.69 -6.38
C SER A 81 14.65 18.51 -6.52
N ILE A 82 15.79 18.06 -5.94
CA ILE A 82 17.02 18.89 -5.86
C ILE A 82 18.32 18.04 -5.75
N ASP A 83 18.45 16.90 -6.44
CA ASP A 83 19.63 15.99 -6.32
C ASP A 83 20.04 15.70 -4.85
N LYS A 84 19.07 15.77 -3.94
CA LYS A 84 19.28 15.64 -2.51
C LYS A 84 18.76 14.31 -2.05
N ASP A 85 19.59 13.63 -1.27
CA ASP A 85 19.26 12.38 -0.64
C ASP A 85 18.71 12.65 0.76
N TYR A 86 17.64 11.93 1.09
CA TYR A 86 16.95 11.99 2.37
C TYR A 86 17.00 10.64 3.06
N PRO A 87 17.12 10.61 4.39
CA PRO A 87 16.90 9.39 5.13
C PRO A 87 15.42 9.00 5.04
N TYR A 88 15.16 7.70 4.93
CA TYR A 88 13.83 7.13 5.12
C TYR A 88 13.87 5.97 6.09
N SER A 89 12.70 5.62 6.63
CA SER A 89 12.53 4.40 7.42
C SER A 89 11.26 3.66 7.03
N LEU A 90 11.28 2.34 7.20
CA LEU A 90 10.14 1.46 7.00
C LEU A 90 9.80 0.74 8.29
N ASN A 91 8.57 0.91 8.76
CA ASN A 91 8.06 0.31 10.00
C ASN A 91 6.76 -0.45 9.74
N GLU A 92 6.29 -1.19 10.76
CA GLU A 92 4.98 -1.83 10.74
C GLU A 92 4.15 -1.24 11.87
N THR A 93 3.01 -0.66 11.51
CA THR A 93 2.06 -0.06 12.46
C THR A 93 0.69 -0.67 12.17
N GLU A 94 0.07 -1.28 13.17
CA GLU A 94 -1.27 -1.90 13.03
C GLU A 94 -1.38 -2.92 11.88
N GLY A 95 -0.28 -3.63 11.59
CA GLY A 95 -0.21 -4.62 10.52
C GLY A 95 -0.14 -4.04 9.10
N LYS A 96 0.16 -2.74 8.97
CA LYS A 96 0.45 -2.06 7.70
C LYS A 96 1.90 -1.61 7.67
N ALA A 97 2.54 -1.73 6.51
CA ALA A 97 3.84 -1.12 6.30
C ALA A 97 3.70 0.40 6.21
N THR A 98 4.58 1.12 6.91
CA THR A 98 4.66 2.58 6.88
C THR A 98 6.02 3.03 6.38
N LEU A 99 6.04 4.10 5.61
CA LEU A 99 7.22 4.78 5.08
C LEU A 99 7.31 6.16 5.72
N THR A 100 8.43 6.49 6.35
CA THR A 100 8.67 7.84 6.87
C THR A 100 9.78 8.53 6.09
N ILE A 101 9.50 9.69 5.51
CA ILE A 101 10.44 10.57 4.81
C ILE A 101 10.17 12.00 5.29
N ASP A 102 11.21 12.74 5.68
CA ASP A 102 11.10 14.14 6.12
C ASP A 102 9.97 14.43 7.13
N ASN A 103 9.88 13.58 8.17
CA ASN A 103 8.85 13.60 9.22
C ASN A 103 7.41 13.35 8.76
N GLN A 104 7.18 13.03 7.48
CA GLN A 104 5.88 12.57 6.98
C GLN A 104 5.84 11.05 6.95
N THR A 105 4.76 10.47 7.47
CA THR A 105 4.55 9.02 7.49
C THR A 105 3.40 8.64 6.58
N TYR A 106 3.69 7.72 5.66
CA TYR A 106 2.76 7.21 4.67
C TYR A 106 2.46 5.75 4.96
N ASN A 107 1.23 5.31 4.75
CA ASN A 107 0.97 3.90 4.53
C ASN A 107 1.53 3.53 3.14
N ILE A 108 2.41 2.54 3.08
CA ILE A 108 3.03 2.11 1.83
C ILE A 108 2.60 0.69 1.45
N ARG A 109 2.30 0.51 0.17
CA ARG A 109 2.05 -0.81 -0.43
C ARG A 109 2.83 -0.94 -1.73
N ILE A 110 3.35 -2.14 -2.00
CA ILE A 110 3.96 -2.49 -3.29
C ILE A 110 3.32 -3.77 -3.80
N THR A 111 2.67 -3.70 -4.97
CA THR A 111 2.01 -4.85 -5.59
C THR A 111 2.24 -4.77 -7.10
N ASN A 112 2.74 -5.86 -7.70
CA ASN A 112 2.89 -6.00 -9.15
C ASN A 112 3.58 -4.82 -9.85
N GLY A 113 4.70 -4.33 -9.29
CA GLY A 113 5.46 -3.21 -9.88
C GLY A 113 4.78 -1.84 -9.74
N THR A 114 3.70 -1.76 -8.97
CA THR A 114 3.05 -0.51 -8.55
C THR A 114 3.35 -0.27 -7.07
N MET A 115 3.72 0.95 -6.74
CA MET A 115 3.86 1.41 -5.36
C MET A 115 2.77 2.43 -5.07
N THR A 116 2.26 2.44 -3.85
CA THR A 116 1.26 3.39 -3.40
C THR A 116 1.67 3.96 -2.05
N TRP A 117 1.64 5.28 -1.92
CA TRP A 117 1.80 5.98 -0.65
C TRP A 117 0.48 6.66 -0.31
N ALA A 118 -0.05 6.41 0.89
CA ALA A 118 -1.25 7.08 1.37
C ALA A 118 -0.94 7.87 2.65
N LEU A 119 -1.20 9.18 2.61
CA LEU A 119 -1.11 10.09 3.74
C LEU A 119 -2.54 10.41 4.20
N GLU A 120 -2.84 10.13 5.47
CA GLU A 120 -4.10 10.48 6.10
C GLU A 120 -3.93 11.77 6.91
N ALA A 121 -4.81 12.74 6.69
CA ALA A 121 -4.84 13.99 7.42
C ALA A 121 -6.23 14.18 8.05
N GLU A 122 -6.26 14.43 9.35
CA GLU A 122 -7.45 14.92 10.01
C GLU A 122 -7.62 16.39 9.68
N VAL A 123 -8.81 16.77 9.23
CA VAL A 123 -9.14 18.16 8.90
C VAL A 123 -10.39 18.51 9.67
N ILE A 124 -10.33 19.54 10.51
CA ILE A 124 -11.50 20.00 11.24
C ILE A 124 -12.05 21.22 10.51
N ASN A 125 -12.99 20.99 9.60
CA ASN A 125 -13.82 22.06 9.04
C ASN A 125 -15.25 21.56 8.79
N ASP A 126 -16.16 22.49 8.46
CA ASP A 126 -17.59 22.21 8.33
C ASP A 126 -17.94 21.29 7.13
N SER A 127 -17.00 21.04 6.21
CA SER A 127 -17.25 20.33 4.94
C SER A 127 -16.68 18.91 4.89
N TYR A 128 -15.62 18.61 5.65
CA TYR A 128 -15.03 17.27 5.74
C TYR A 128 -14.18 17.13 7.01
N SER A 129 -14.11 15.92 7.57
CA SER A 129 -13.36 15.62 8.80
C SER A 129 -12.00 14.96 8.53
N LYS A 130 -11.82 14.42 7.33
CA LYS A 130 -10.63 13.67 6.93
C LYS A 130 -10.35 13.81 5.44
N SER A 131 -9.07 13.85 5.08
CA SER A 131 -8.62 13.58 3.72
C SER A 131 -7.56 12.48 3.68
N VAL A 132 -7.54 11.75 2.57
CA VAL A 132 -6.49 10.76 2.25
C VAL A 132 -5.90 11.14 0.90
N ILE A 133 -4.62 11.50 0.90
CA ILE A 133 -3.85 11.77 -0.32
C ILE A 133 -3.11 10.50 -0.69
N THR A 134 -3.34 10.02 -1.91
CA THR A 134 -2.75 8.79 -2.45
C THR A 134 -1.87 9.10 -3.64
N TYR A 135 -0.59 8.78 -3.52
CA TYR A 135 0.38 8.79 -4.62
C TYR A 135 0.47 7.38 -5.20
N GLN A 136 0.33 7.24 -6.52
CA GLN A 136 0.58 5.99 -7.21
C GLN A 136 1.83 6.12 -8.06
N PHE A 137 2.70 5.12 -7.99
CA PHE A 137 3.94 5.07 -8.72
C PHE A 137 4.05 3.79 -9.53
N LYS A 138 4.81 3.86 -10.62
CA LYS A 138 5.19 2.70 -11.42
C LYS A 138 6.70 2.57 -11.42
N LYS A 139 7.20 1.33 -11.31
CA LYS A 139 8.63 1.05 -11.40
C LYS A 139 9.14 1.35 -12.81
N VAL A 140 10.28 2.04 -12.90
CA VAL A 140 11.00 2.37 -14.15
C VAL A 140 12.17 1.40 -14.35
#